data_AF-A0A495TPW9-F1
#
_entry.id   AF-A0A495TPW9-F1
#
_cell.length_a   1.000
_cell.length_b   1.000
_cell.length_c   1.000
_cell.angle_alpha   90.00
_cell.angle_beta   90.00
_cell.angle_gamma   90.00
#
_symmetry.space_group_name_H-M   'P 1'
#
loop_
_entity.id
_entity.type
_entity.pdbx_description
1 polymer ?
#
loop_
_entity_poly.entity_id
_entity_poly.type
_entity_poly.pdbx_seq_one_letter_code
_entity_poly.pdbx_strand_id
1 'polypeptide(L)'
;MLSRHKTLRSGVVALGAGALLVLSSSVPASAANEGDHWIRTANCTADQEIQVHFVNGGWHDEQELNPTVAPPGCEFVLTDHGKRISDTWGAGSGWWYDGPEHYICATVYDYGAQSAVSGVCN
;
A
#
# COMPACT_ATOMS: atom_id res chain seq x y z
N MET A 1 18.31 -30.36 -75.95
CA MET A 1 18.21 -28.89 -76.13
C MET A 1 16.80 -28.51 -75.71
N LEU A 2 16.49 -27.69 -74.71
CA LEU A 2 17.17 -26.52 -74.15
C LEU A 2 16.92 -26.46 -72.63
N SER A 3 17.98 -26.14 -71.89
CA SER A 3 17.98 -25.84 -70.46
C SER A 3 17.31 -24.49 -70.18
N ARG A 4 16.63 -24.34 -69.03
CA ARG A 4 16.46 -23.05 -68.36
C ARG A 4 16.80 -23.18 -66.88
N HIS A 5 18.05 -22.87 -66.57
CA HIS A 5 18.47 -22.36 -65.28
C HIS A 5 17.80 -21.01 -64.99
N LYS A 6 17.25 -20.85 -63.78
CA LYS A 6 17.38 -19.60 -63.00
C LYS A 6 17.49 -19.96 -61.51
N THR A 7 18.70 -19.77 -61.02
CA THR A 7 19.13 -19.93 -59.62
C THR A 7 18.86 -18.63 -58.83
N LEU A 8 18.86 -18.77 -57.49
CA LEU A 8 19.07 -17.73 -56.45
C LEU A 8 17.82 -16.91 -56.08
N ARG A 9 17.53 -16.58 -54.81
CA ARG A 9 18.38 -16.48 -53.62
C ARG A 9 17.49 -16.43 -52.36
N SER A 10 17.99 -17.06 -51.29
CA SER A 10 17.92 -16.69 -49.88
C SER A 10 16.63 -16.09 -49.28
N GLY A 11 16.14 -16.80 -48.27
CA GLY A 11 15.28 -16.25 -47.22
C GLY A 11 15.30 -17.11 -45.96
N VAL A 12 16.49 -17.44 -45.44
CA VAL A 12 16.62 -17.91 -44.05
C VAL A 12 16.47 -16.66 -43.18
N VAL A 13 15.30 -16.44 -42.61
CA VAL A 13 15.12 -15.45 -41.55
C VAL A 13 15.46 -16.12 -40.22
N ALA A 14 16.36 -15.45 -39.51
CA ALA A 14 17.09 -15.91 -38.35
C ALA A 14 16.20 -16.27 -37.15
N LEU A 15 16.66 -17.28 -36.41
CA LEU A 15 16.40 -17.45 -34.99
C LEU A 15 16.80 -16.17 -34.24
N GLY A 16 15.99 -15.79 -33.25
CA GLY A 16 16.45 -14.90 -32.17
C GLY A 16 15.68 -13.59 -32.08
N ALA A 17 14.58 -13.63 -31.36
CA ALA A 17 14.27 -12.56 -30.42
C ALA A 17 13.64 -13.27 -29.23
N GLY A 18 14.44 -13.45 -28.17
CA GLY A 18 13.91 -13.96 -26.92
C GLY A 18 12.70 -13.14 -26.53
N ALA A 19 11.64 -13.82 -26.12
CA ALA A 19 10.58 -13.18 -25.37
C ALA A 19 11.25 -12.62 -24.10
N LEU A 20 11.73 -11.38 -24.18
CA LEU A 20 11.83 -10.52 -23.03
C LEU A 20 10.39 -10.42 -22.54
N LEU A 21 10.06 -11.31 -21.60
CA LEU A 21 9.13 -10.96 -20.54
C LEU A 21 9.73 -9.71 -19.90
N VAL A 22 9.45 -8.57 -20.51
CA VAL A 22 9.34 -7.33 -19.77
C VAL A 22 8.23 -7.68 -18.80
N LEU A 23 8.60 -8.13 -17.61
CA LEU A 23 7.80 -7.85 -16.44
C LEU A 23 7.66 -6.34 -16.53
N SER A 24 6.54 -5.90 -17.12
CA SER A 24 5.99 -4.59 -16.86
C SER A 24 6.15 -4.48 -15.37
N SER A 25 7.09 -3.64 -14.96
CA SER A 25 7.28 -3.23 -13.58
C SER A 25 5.92 -2.66 -13.23
N SER A 26 5.04 -3.54 -12.75
CA SER A 26 3.80 -3.20 -12.14
C SER A 26 4.24 -2.20 -11.13
N VAL A 27 3.84 -0.94 -11.35
CA VAL A 27 3.82 0.04 -10.28
C VAL A 27 3.31 -0.76 -9.08
N PRO A 28 4.16 -1.01 -8.07
CA PRO A 28 3.78 -1.95 -7.05
C PRO A 28 2.48 -1.39 -6.46
N ALA A 29 1.53 -2.28 -6.14
CA ALA A 29 0.24 -1.85 -5.60
C ALA A 29 0.37 -1.05 -4.28
N SER A 30 1.60 -0.92 -3.77
CA SER A 30 2.08 -0.16 -2.62
C SER A 30 2.38 1.32 -2.94
N ALA A 31 1.40 2.07 -3.44
CA ALA A 31 1.56 3.52 -3.61
C ALA A 31 0.23 4.29 -3.66
N ALA A 32 -0.91 3.60 -3.55
CA ALA A 32 -2.20 4.22 -3.82
C ALA A 32 -2.62 5.22 -2.72
N ASN A 33 -2.08 5.08 -1.51
CA ASN A 33 -2.48 5.85 -0.34
C ASN A 33 -1.30 6.43 0.47
N GLU A 34 -0.09 6.53 -0.09
CA GLU A 34 1.03 7.17 0.60
C GLU A 34 0.71 8.62 1.02
N GLY A 35 1.17 9.02 2.21
CA GLY A 35 1.07 10.38 2.74
C GLY A 35 0.37 10.48 4.09
N ASP A 36 0.06 11.72 4.47
CA ASP A 36 -0.57 12.10 5.73
C ASP A 36 -2.10 12.20 5.58
N HIS A 37 -2.83 11.45 6.39
CA HIS A 37 -4.30 11.39 6.37
C HIS A 37 -4.85 11.81 7.74
N TRP A 38 -5.21 13.08 7.85
CA TRP A 38 -5.75 13.63 9.09
C TRP A 38 -7.13 13.08 9.43
N ILE A 39 -7.24 12.40 10.57
CA ILE A 39 -8.51 11.91 11.12
C ILE A 39 -8.91 12.81 12.29
N ARG A 40 -10.10 13.42 12.20
CA ARG A 40 -10.57 14.42 13.16
C ARG A 40 -11.99 14.14 13.63
N THR A 41 -12.17 14.19 14.94
CA THR A 41 -13.49 14.30 15.60
C THR A 41 -13.63 15.70 16.20
N ALA A 42 -14.60 15.90 17.10
CA ALA A 42 -14.75 17.15 17.82
C ALA A 42 -13.58 17.43 18.78
N ASN A 43 -13.09 16.41 19.50
CA ASN A 43 -12.07 16.56 20.54
C ASN A 43 -10.75 15.83 20.25
N CYS A 44 -10.74 14.91 19.28
CA CYS A 44 -9.61 14.03 19.01
C CYS A 44 -9.08 14.30 17.60
N THR A 45 -7.76 14.26 17.44
CA THR A 45 -7.10 14.33 16.14
C THR A 45 -5.92 13.40 16.11
N ALA A 46 -5.78 12.67 15.01
CA ALA A 46 -4.59 11.92 14.69
C ALA A 46 -4.20 12.16 13.23
N ASP A 47 -2.92 11.99 12.96
CA ASP A 47 -2.39 11.87 11.62
C ASP A 47 -2.18 10.37 11.33
N GLN A 48 -2.80 9.86 10.27
CA GLN A 48 -2.50 8.53 9.76
C GLN A 48 -1.46 8.68 8.66
N GLU A 49 -0.23 8.31 8.96
CA GLU A 49 0.89 8.38 8.03
C GLU A 49 1.04 7.03 7.33
N ILE A 50 1.06 7.01 6.00
CA ILE A 50 1.25 5.80 5.18
C ILE A 50 2.48 6.01 4.31
N GLN A 51 3.43 5.08 4.36
CA GLN A 51 4.70 5.21 3.66
C GLN A 51 5.21 3.86 3.13
N VAL A 52 5.90 3.90 2.00
CA VAL A 52 6.62 2.73 1.47
C VAL A 52 7.91 2.48 2.26
N HIS A 53 7.98 1.35 2.95
CA HIS A 53 9.17 0.88 3.67
C HIS A 53 9.66 -0.46 3.10
N PHE A 54 10.95 -0.77 3.27
CA PHE A 54 11.51 -2.06 2.88
C PHE A 54 11.48 -3.03 4.07
N VAL A 55 10.52 -3.95 4.06
CA VAL A 55 10.28 -4.90 5.15
C VAL A 55 10.03 -6.31 4.60
N ASN A 56 10.40 -7.33 5.37
CA ASN A 56 10.26 -8.74 5.00
C ASN A 56 10.85 -9.13 3.63
N GLY A 57 11.85 -8.38 3.16
CA GLY A 57 12.53 -8.64 1.88
C GLY A 57 11.85 -8.02 0.65
N GLY A 58 10.83 -7.18 0.83
CA GLY A 58 10.14 -6.45 -0.24
C GLY A 58 9.83 -5.00 0.12
N TRP A 59 9.40 -4.22 -0.87
CA TRP A 59 8.85 -2.87 -0.66
C TRP A 59 7.35 -2.97 -0.45
N HIS A 60 6.87 -2.34 0.62
CA HIS A 60 5.48 -2.40 1.03
C HIS A 60 5.06 -1.12 1.71
N ASP A 61 3.75 -0.85 1.70
CA ASP A 61 3.20 0.22 2.49
C ASP A 61 3.19 -0.23 3.97
N GLU A 62 3.61 0.68 4.83
CA GLU A 62 3.40 0.60 6.27
C GLU A 62 2.65 1.85 6.70
N GLN A 63 1.85 1.71 7.75
CA GLN A 63 1.08 2.82 8.29
C GLN A 63 1.26 2.98 9.79
N GLU A 64 1.20 4.22 10.25
CA GLU A 64 1.19 4.58 11.66
C GLU A 64 0.07 5.59 11.93
N LEU A 65 -0.67 5.39 13.01
CA LEU A 65 -1.67 6.32 13.51
C LEU A 65 -1.07 7.11 14.67
N ASN A 66 -0.77 8.38 14.43
CA ASN A 66 -0.09 9.29 15.34
C ASN A 66 -1.06 10.31 15.93
N PRO A 67 -1.47 10.18 17.22
CA PRO A 67 -2.33 11.16 17.88
C PRO A 67 -1.63 12.52 18.00
N THR A 68 -2.33 13.59 17.61
CA THR A 68 -1.83 14.97 17.73
C THR A 68 -2.66 15.81 18.71
N VAL A 69 -3.93 15.45 18.91
CA VAL A 69 -4.80 15.98 19.95
C VAL A 69 -5.51 14.81 20.62
N ALA A 70 -5.14 14.53 21.86
CA ALA A 70 -5.61 13.36 22.61
C ALA A 70 -5.98 13.69 24.07
N PRO A 71 -7.00 14.53 24.33
CA PRO A 71 -7.55 14.68 25.67
C PRO A 71 -8.12 13.35 26.20
N PRO A 72 -8.37 13.24 27.53
CA PRO A 72 -9.03 12.07 28.10
C PRO A 72 -10.35 11.75 27.38
N GLY A 73 -10.52 10.49 26.98
CA GLY A 73 -11.69 10.04 26.20
C GLY A 73 -11.44 9.87 24.70
N CYS A 74 -10.21 10.12 24.21
CA CYS A 74 -9.79 9.78 22.86
C CYS A 74 -9.10 8.41 22.82
N GLU A 75 -9.54 7.53 21.92
CA GLU A 75 -8.90 6.25 21.65
C GLU A 75 -8.59 6.13 20.16
N PHE A 76 -7.38 5.71 19.82
CA PHE A 76 -6.86 5.63 18.47
C PHE A 76 -6.53 4.18 18.18
N VAL A 77 -7.13 3.61 17.13
CA VAL A 77 -7.16 2.17 16.93
C VAL A 77 -6.77 1.84 15.50
N LEU A 78 -5.89 0.83 15.36
CA LEU A 78 -5.68 0.12 14.10
C LEU A 78 -6.32 -1.27 14.19
N THR A 79 -6.99 -1.68 13.12
CA THR A 79 -7.55 -3.02 12.98
C THR A 79 -7.08 -3.67 11.71
N ASP A 80 -6.61 -4.92 11.77
CA ASP A 80 -6.32 -5.77 10.61
C ASP A 80 -7.45 -6.78 10.42
N HIS A 81 -8.11 -6.77 9.26
CA HIS A 81 -9.30 -7.59 8.98
C HIS A 81 -10.39 -7.43 10.06
N GLY A 82 -10.54 -6.21 10.59
CA GLY A 82 -11.46 -5.88 11.67
C GLY A 82 -11.02 -6.36 13.06
N LYS A 83 -9.90 -7.06 13.19
CA LYS A 83 -9.30 -7.42 14.48
C LYS A 83 -8.36 -6.31 14.92
N ARG A 84 -8.55 -5.81 16.14
CA ARG A 84 -7.66 -4.82 16.74
C ARG A 84 -6.22 -5.33 16.84
N ILE A 85 -5.29 -4.55 16.28
CA ILE A 85 -3.84 -4.81 16.30
C ILE A 85 -3.07 -3.75 17.08
N SER A 86 -3.62 -2.54 17.18
CA SER A 86 -3.09 -1.47 18.03
C SER A 86 -4.24 -0.65 18.62
N ASP A 87 -4.08 -0.24 19.88
CA ASP A 87 -4.89 0.79 20.51
C ASP A 87 -4.02 1.67 21.38
N THR A 88 -4.23 2.98 21.26
CA THR A 88 -3.49 3.98 22.02
C THR A 88 -4.44 5.09 22.48
N TRP A 89 -3.99 5.83 23.50
CA TRP A 89 -4.74 6.94 24.08
C TRP A 89 -3.95 8.27 23.99
N GLY A 90 -3.01 8.34 23.05
CA GLY A 90 -2.15 9.53 22.88
C GLY A 90 -0.70 9.24 22.44
N ALA A 91 -0.33 7.98 22.22
CA ALA A 91 0.94 7.60 21.62
C ALA A 91 0.73 7.11 20.18
N GLY A 92 1.76 7.17 19.34
CA GLY A 92 1.72 6.55 18.01
C GLY A 92 1.43 5.05 18.11
N SER A 93 0.74 4.50 17.10
CA SER A 93 0.42 3.07 17.05
C SER A 93 1.64 2.18 16.81
N GLY A 94 2.79 2.75 16.47
CA GLY A 94 3.88 2.07 15.78
C GLY A 94 3.55 1.87 14.29
N TRP A 95 4.57 1.55 13.51
CA TRP A 95 4.44 1.19 12.10
C TRP A 95 3.87 -0.22 11.94
N TRP A 96 2.85 -0.33 11.10
CA TRP A 96 2.19 -1.58 10.76
C TRP A 96 2.15 -1.78 9.26
N TYR A 97 2.68 -2.93 8.87
CA TYR A 97 2.69 -3.44 7.52
C TYR A 97 1.29 -3.79 7.00
N ASP A 98 0.87 -3.20 5.87
CA ASP A 98 -0.45 -3.42 5.26
C ASP A 98 -0.39 -4.27 3.96
N GLY A 99 0.60 -5.17 3.86
CA GLY A 99 0.84 -5.97 2.66
C GLY A 99 -0.24 -7.02 2.33
N PRO A 100 0.02 -7.94 1.39
CA PRO A 100 -1.01 -8.75 0.71
C PRO A 100 -1.95 -9.60 1.58
N GLU A 101 -1.60 -9.83 2.84
CA GLU A 101 -2.38 -10.61 3.81
C GLU A 101 -3.00 -9.75 4.92
N HIS A 102 -2.93 -8.42 4.80
CA HIS A 102 -3.43 -7.47 5.78
C HIS A 102 -4.46 -6.54 5.14
N TYR A 103 -5.41 -6.10 5.95
CA TYR A 103 -6.35 -5.04 5.60
C TYR A 103 -6.51 -4.16 6.83
N ILE A 104 -5.67 -3.14 6.91
CA ILE A 104 -5.49 -2.30 8.08
C ILE A 104 -6.29 -1.00 7.94
N CYS A 105 -7.22 -0.80 8.88
CA CYS A 105 -8.02 0.40 9.01
C CYS A 105 -7.64 1.20 10.27
N ALA A 106 -7.52 2.51 10.12
CA ALA A 106 -7.43 3.44 11.24
C ALA A 106 -8.81 3.95 11.68
N THR A 107 -9.06 4.00 12.99
CA THR A 107 -10.27 4.61 13.56
C THR A 107 -9.94 5.41 14.80
N VAL A 108 -10.49 6.62 14.88
CA VAL A 108 -10.42 7.50 16.05
C VAL A 108 -11.78 7.52 16.72
N TYR A 109 -11.81 7.10 17.98
CA TYR A 109 -12.97 7.15 18.85
C TYR A 109 -12.87 8.35 19.80
N ASP A 110 -13.95 9.12 19.87
CA ASP A 110 -14.12 10.25 20.78
C ASP A 110 -15.31 9.96 21.68
N TYR A 111 -15.01 9.39 22.86
CA TYR A 111 -16.04 9.02 23.83
C TYR A 111 -16.71 10.24 24.48
N GLY A 112 -16.02 11.39 24.51
CA GLY A 112 -16.58 12.64 25.01
C GLY A 112 -17.69 13.18 24.10
N ALA A 113 -17.47 13.13 22.78
CA ALA A 113 -18.45 13.51 21.76
C ALA A 113 -19.38 12.36 21.32
N GLN A 114 -19.15 11.14 21.81
CA GLN A 114 -19.84 9.92 21.38
C GLN A 114 -19.78 9.71 19.85
N SER A 115 -18.59 9.85 19.28
CA SER A 115 -18.39 9.76 17.83
C SER A 115 -17.16 8.91 17.49
N ALA A 116 -17.13 8.39 16.26
CA ALA A 116 -15.97 7.71 15.70
C ALA A 116 -15.82 8.07 14.23
N VAL A 117 -14.57 8.23 13.78
CA VAL A 117 -14.23 8.51 12.37
C VAL A 117 -13.12 7.56 11.95
N SER A 118 -13.29 6.92 10.80
CA SER A 118 -12.27 6.07 10.20
C SER A 118 -11.46 6.84 9.16
N GLY A 119 -10.17 6.52 9.08
CA GLY A 119 -9.27 7.03 8.07
C GLY A 119 -9.24 6.13 6.85
N VAL A 120 -8.08 6.07 6.23
CA VAL A 120 -7.79 5.15 5.13
C VAL A 120 -7.76 3.71 5.66
N CYS A 121 -8.33 2.80 4.88
CA CYS A 121 -8.14 1.37 5.03
C CYS A 121 -7.33 0.87 3.84
N ASN A 122 -6.22 0.19 4.09
CA ASN A 122 -5.35 -0.39 3.07
C ASN A 122 -5.15 -1.87 3.34
#